data_AF-A0A2V1D1T0-F1
#
_entry.id   AF-A0A2V1D1T0-F1
#
_cell.length_a   1.000
_cell.length_b   1.000
_cell.length_c   1.000
_cell.angle_alpha   90.00
_cell.angle_beta   90.00
_cell.angle_gamma   90.00
#
_symmetry.space_group_name_H-M   'P 1'
#
loop_
_entity.id
_entity.type
_entity.pdbx_description
1 polymer ?
#
loop_
_entity_poly.entity_id
_entity_poly.type
_entity_poly.pdbx_seq_one_letter_code
_entity_poly.pdbx_strand_id
1 'polypeptide(L)'
;MIRTIYLAVFTNGPNPAHWGIWVPSGGKGELGKMIHTTGNPAVGFFLEFKRNYNLASTGTLHEVIPLGQVQDNFVSDGPVAMPETKDTTARDRLESTATTVPPPPKSANPFDPAAPNCVRTVLESVPRYI
;
A
#
# COMPACT_ATOMS: atom_id res chain seq x y z
N MET A 1 9.37 -7.35 18.72
CA MET A 1 8.60 -6.12 19.00
C MET A 1 7.31 -6.17 18.19
N ILE A 2 6.30 -5.39 18.53
CA ILE A 2 5.10 -5.20 17.69
C ILE A 2 5.17 -3.80 17.09
N ARG A 3 4.75 -3.67 15.82
CA ARG A 3 4.67 -2.37 15.15
C ARG A 3 3.28 -2.18 14.55
N THR A 4 2.79 -0.94 14.58
CA THR A 4 1.51 -0.59 14.00
C THR A 4 1.64 -0.45 12.49
N ILE A 5 0.69 -0.99 11.75
CA ILE A 5 0.48 -0.71 10.33
C ILE A 5 -0.70 0.24 10.17
N TYR A 6 -0.65 1.06 9.13
CA TYR A 6 -1.60 2.16 8.92
C TYR A 6 -2.24 2.03 7.54
N LEU A 7 -3.49 2.46 7.43
CA LEU A 7 -4.10 2.80 6.16
C LEU A 7 -3.63 4.22 5.78
N ALA A 8 -2.97 4.36 4.64
CA ALA A 8 -2.65 5.66 4.06
C ALA A 8 -3.68 6.01 2.99
N VAL A 9 -4.35 7.16 3.14
CA VAL A 9 -5.35 7.68 2.21
C VAL A 9 -4.79 8.95 1.57
N PHE A 10 -4.50 8.88 0.27
CA PHE A 10 -4.01 10.01 -0.52
C PHE A 10 -5.16 10.66 -1.27
N THR A 11 -5.39 11.94 -0.99
CA THR A 11 -6.45 12.72 -1.64
C THR A 11 -6.12 12.94 -3.12
N ASN A 12 -7.15 12.96 -3.97
CA ASN A 12 -7.00 13.14 -5.41
C ASN A 12 -8.05 14.13 -5.97
N GLY A 13 -8.34 15.18 -5.19
CA GLY A 13 -9.35 16.18 -5.53
C GLY A 13 -10.71 15.54 -5.87
N PRO A 14 -11.28 15.78 -7.05
CA PRO A 14 -12.57 15.20 -7.46
C PRO A 14 -12.49 13.73 -7.89
N ASN A 15 -11.28 13.18 -8.06
CA ASN A 15 -11.08 11.80 -8.50
C ASN A 15 -11.03 10.84 -7.30
N PRO A 16 -11.23 9.53 -7.53
CA PRO A 16 -11.05 8.53 -6.47
C PRO A 16 -9.68 8.66 -5.79
N ALA A 17 -9.70 8.65 -4.46
CA ALA A 17 -8.50 8.68 -3.63
C ALA A 17 -7.64 7.42 -3.87
N HIS A 18 -6.32 7.58 -3.73
CA HIS A 18 -5.39 6.46 -3.81
C HIS A 18 -5.10 5.93 -2.40
N TRP A 19 -5.25 4.62 -2.18
CA TRP A 19 -5.09 4.02 -0.86
C TRP A 19 -3.94 3.02 -0.86
N GLY A 20 -3.34 2.82 0.31
CA GLY A 20 -2.30 1.83 0.53
C GLY A 20 -2.10 1.53 2.00
N ILE A 21 -1.35 0.48 2.30
CA ILE A 21 -0.93 0.14 3.64
C ILE A 21 0.46 0.70 3.86
N TRP A 22 0.57 1.55 4.86
CA TRP A 22 1.80 2.17 5.30
C TRP A 22 2.39 1.44 6.50
N VAL A 23 3.68 1.15 6.43
CA VAL A 23 4.44 0.45 7.46
C VAL A 23 5.70 1.26 7.76
N PRO A 24 5.76 1.99 8.88
CA PRO A 24 6.97 2.72 9.26
C PRO A 24 8.13 1.76 9.54
N SER A 25 9.32 2.09 9.03
CA SER A 25 10.56 1.38 9.36
C SER A 25 10.86 1.52 10.85
N GLY A 26 11.17 0.42 11.53
CA GLY A 26 11.36 0.40 12.98
C GLY A 26 10.13 0.86 13.79
N GLY A 27 8.94 0.92 13.18
CA GLY A 27 7.68 1.26 13.84
C GLY A 27 7.45 2.74 14.16
N LYS A 28 8.26 3.67 13.62
CA LYS A 28 8.12 5.11 13.87
C LYS A 28 8.61 5.96 12.69
N GLY A 29 8.18 7.22 12.66
CA GLY A 29 8.62 8.20 11.65
C GLY A 29 7.93 8.02 10.30
N GLU A 30 8.49 8.67 9.29
CA GLU A 30 7.89 8.81 7.95
C GLU A 30 8.60 7.99 6.87
N LEU A 31 9.75 7.39 7.21
CA LEU A 31 10.44 6.43 6.34
C LEU A 31 9.91 5.02 6.59
N GLY A 32 9.71 4.26 5.51
CA GLY A 32 9.05 2.98 5.62
C GLY A 32 8.73 2.33 4.29
N LYS A 33 7.62 1.60 4.30
CA LYS A 33 7.14 0.77 3.20
C LYS A 33 5.68 1.07 2.91
N MET A 34 5.37 1.19 1.64
CA MET A 34 4.00 1.29 1.14
C MET A 34 3.66 0.01 0.36
N ILE A 35 2.57 -0.63 0.75
CA ILE A 35 1.97 -1.75 0.01
C ILE A 35 0.69 -1.21 -0.60
N HIS A 36 0.59 -1.14 -1.93
CA HIS A 36 -0.57 -0.54 -2.58
C HIS A 36 -0.84 -1.19 -3.93
N THR A 37 -2.06 -1.01 -4.43
CA THR A 37 -2.40 -1.37 -5.80
C THR A 37 -2.33 -0.14 -6.69
N THR A 38 -1.61 -0.24 -7.81
CA THR A 38 -1.48 0.83 -8.80
C THR A 38 -1.96 0.33 -10.16
N GLY A 39 -2.24 1.23 -11.09
CA GLY A 39 -2.85 0.92 -12.39
C GLY A 39 -4.10 1.75 -12.64
N ASN A 40 -4.91 1.30 -13.59
CA ASN A 40 -6.17 1.96 -13.94
C ASN A 40 -7.17 0.97 -14.54
N PRO A 41 -8.47 1.31 -14.61
CA PRO A 41 -9.48 0.39 -15.13
C PRO A 41 -9.24 -0.11 -16.56
N ALA A 42 -8.50 0.61 -17.40
CA ALA A 42 -8.27 0.21 -18.79
C ALA A 42 -7.22 -0.91 -18.91
N VAL A 43 -6.17 -0.87 -18.10
CA VAL A 43 -5.08 -1.86 -18.12
C VAL A 43 -5.15 -2.88 -16.98
N GLY A 44 -6.02 -2.64 -15.99
CA GLY A 44 -6.08 -3.38 -14.73
C GLY A 44 -5.16 -2.79 -13.67
N PHE A 45 -5.21 -3.40 -12.49
CA PHE A 45 -4.40 -3.02 -11.34
C PHE A 45 -3.36 -4.09 -11.03
N PHE A 46 -2.28 -3.69 -10.38
CA PHE A 46 -1.22 -4.57 -9.92
C PHE A 46 -0.74 -4.16 -8.53
N LEU A 47 -0.31 -5.13 -7.74
CA LEU A 47 0.27 -4.92 -6.43
C LEU A 47 1.70 -4.39 -6.60
N GLU A 48 2.01 -3.26 -5.97
CA GLU A 48 3.33 -2.64 -5.92
C GLU A 48 3.76 -2.47 -4.46
N PHE A 49 5.03 -2.78 -4.20
CA PHE A 49 5.72 -2.56 -2.95
C PHE A 49 6.71 -1.41 -3.14
N LYS A 50 6.45 -0.27 -2.51
CA LYS A 50 7.46 0.78 -2.35
C LYS A 50 8.21 0.56 -1.06
N ARG A 51 9.54 0.46 -1.13
CA ARG A 51 10.41 0.26 0.04
C ARG A 51 11.34 1.44 0.18
N ASN A 52 11.66 1.82 1.41
CA ASN A 52 12.31 3.10 1.74
C ASN A 52 11.52 4.30 1.20
N TYR A 53 10.20 4.16 1.14
CA TYR A 53 9.29 5.25 0.78
C TYR A 53 9.24 6.23 1.96
N ASN A 54 9.34 7.53 1.68
CA ASN A 54 9.21 8.56 2.69
C ASN A 54 7.88 9.31 2.50
N LEU A 55 6.99 9.23 3.49
CA LEU A 55 5.71 9.95 3.44
C LEU A 55 5.91 11.47 3.40
N ALA A 56 6.91 12.02 4.08
CA ALA A 56 7.14 13.47 4.05
C ALA A 56 7.63 14.00 2.71
N SER A 57 8.20 13.15 1.85
CA SER A 57 8.60 13.56 0.50
C SER A 57 7.45 13.49 -0.50
N THR A 58 6.27 13.01 -0.09
CA THR A 58 5.11 13.01 -0.98
C THR A 58 4.51 14.42 -1.08
N GLY A 59 4.36 14.92 -2.31
CA GLY A 59 3.66 16.19 -2.55
C GLY A 59 2.13 16.08 -2.41
N THR A 60 1.61 14.86 -2.23
CA THR A 60 0.17 14.60 -2.15
C THR A 60 -0.32 14.67 -0.70
N LEU A 61 -1.38 15.46 -0.47
CA LEU A 61 -2.06 15.49 0.83
C LEU A 61 -2.60 14.11 1.19
N HIS A 62 -2.26 13.65 2.38
CA HIS A 62 -2.59 12.32 2.86
C HIS A 62 -2.90 12.29 4.35
N GLU A 63 -3.68 11.30 4.76
CA GLU A 63 -3.90 10.92 6.15
C GLU A 63 -3.43 9.48 6.38
N VAL A 64 -2.99 9.20 7.61
CA VAL A 64 -2.63 7.83 8.05
C VAL A 64 -3.50 7.43 9.23
N ILE A 65 -4.21 6.32 9.08
CA ILE A 65 -5.17 5.82 10.07
C ILE A 65 -4.63 4.48 10.62
N PRO A 66 -4.50 4.29 11.94
CA PRO A 66 -4.07 3.01 12.50
C PRO A 66 -4.99 1.87 12.05
N LEU A 67 -4.41 0.79 11.53
CA LEU A 67 -5.17 -0.32 10.95
C LEU A 67 -5.00 -1.61 11.77
N GLY A 68 -3.80 -1.87 12.29
CA GLY A 68 -3.53 -3.07 13.08
C GLY A 68 -2.10 -3.13 13.58
N GLN A 69 -1.76 -4.23 14.24
CA GLN A 69 -0.41 -4.48 14.74
C GLN A 69 0.15 -5.75 14.08
N VAL A 70 1.43 -5.71 13.73
CA VAL A 70 2.16 -6.86 13.18
C VAL A 70 3.41 -7.12 14.01
N GLN A 71 3.82 -8.39 14.09
CA GLN A 71 5.11 -8.72 14.68
C GLN A 71 6.25 -8.22 13.80
N ASP A 72 7.26 -7.64 14.43
CA ASP A 72 8.41 -7.02 13.78
C ASP A 72 9.17 -7.98 12.85
N ASN A 73 9.24 -9.27 13.22
CA ASN A 73 9.88 -10.33 12.43
C ASN A 73 9.16 -10.65 11.11
N PHE A 74 7.93 -10.16 10.89
CA PHE A 74 7.21 -10.31 9.64
C PHE A 74 7.44 -9.17 8.67
N VAL A 75 8.15 -8.12 9.08
CA VAL A 75 8.46 -6.94 8.28
C VAL A 75 9.97 -6.84 8.11
N SER A 76 10.42 -6.80 6.86
CA SER A 76 11.81 -6.54 6.51
C SER A 76 11.98 -5.08 6.11
N ASP A 77 12.75 -4.36 6.90
CA ASP A 77 13.15 -2.97 6.63
C ASP A 77 14.40 -2.97 5.74
N GLY A 78 14.40 -2.12 4.71
CA GLY A 78 15.59 -1.87 3.91
C GLY A 78 16.62 -1.04 4.69
N PRO A 79 17.89 -1.01 4.25
CA PRO A 79 18.86 -0.09 4.82
C PRO A 79 18.39 1.35 4.63
N VAL A 80 18.48 2.17 5.69
CA VAL A 80 17.99 3.57 5.71
C VAL A 80 18.67 4.45 4.64
N ALA A 81 19.90 4.13 4.26
CA ALA A 81 20.68 4.89 3.27
C ALA A 81 20.43 4.46 1.80
N MET A 82 19.52 3.53 1.56
CA MET A 82 19.21 3.06 0.21
C MET A 82 18.08 3.90 -0.41
N PRO A 83 18.11 4.12 -1.74
CA PRO A 83 17.04 4.83 -2.43
C PRO A 83 15.69 4.10 -2.30
N GLU A 84 14.61 4.85 -2.53
CA GLU A 84 13.29 4.26 -2.70
C GLU A 84 13.33 3.24 -3.85
N THR A 85 12.70 2.08 -3.64
CA THR A 85 12.54 1.06 -4.69
C THR A 85 11.08 0.71 -4.87
N LYS A 86 10.70 0.38 -6.11
CA LYS A 86 9.37 -0.12 -6.48
C LYS A 86 9.53 -1.52 -7.04
N ASP A 87 8.71 -2.45 -6.57
CA ASP A 87 8.82 -3.87 -6.90
C ASP A 87 7.45 -4.53 -6.82
N THR A 88 7.28 -5.64 -7.52
CA THR A 88 6.07 -6.46 -7.50
C THR A 88 6.30 -7.82 -6.83
N THR A 89 7.55 -8.14 -6.49
CA THR A 89 7.93 -9.39 -5.82
C THR A 89 8.01 -9.16 -4.31
N ALA A 90 7.28 -9.98 -3.54
CA ALA A 90 7.32 -9.93 -2.08
C ALA A 90 8.67 -10.41 -1.51
N ARG A 91 9.14 -9.77 -0.44
CA ARG A 91 10.42 -10.05 0.26
C ARG A 91 10.25 -10.45 1.72
N ASP A 92 9.10 -10.15 2.32
CA ASP A 92 8.80 -10.53 3.70
C ASP A 92 7.41 -11.14 3.83
N ARG A 93 7.05 -11.53 5.06
CA ARG A 93 5.80 -12.24 5.32
C ARG A 93 4.59 -11.32 5.22
N LEU A 94 4.73 -10.04 5.56
CA LEU A 94 3.67 -9.06 5.38
C LEU A 94 3.37 -8.84 3.88
N GLU A 95 4.40 -8.62 3.06
CA GLU A 95 4.29 -8.50 1.62
C GLU A 95 3.75 -9.79 0.98
N SER A 96 4.18 -10.95 1.46
CA SER A 96 3.67 -12.25 0.98
C SER A 96 2.20 -12.48 1.35
N THR A 97 1.73 -11.90 2.45
CA THR A 97 0.29 -11.94 2.81
C THR A 97 -0.50 -11.04 1.87
N ALA A 98 0.06 -9.89 1.49
CA ALA A 98 -0.56 -8.97 0.54
C ALA A 98 -0.82 -9.60 -0.83
N THR A 99 0.04 -10.51 -1.29
CA THR A 99 -0.14 -11.19 -2.59
C THR A 99 -1.33 -12.16 -2.61
N THR A 100 -1.87 -12.53 -1.45
CA THR A 100 -3.06 -13.41 -1.37
C THR A 100 -4.35 -12.70 -1.75
N VAL A 101 -4.34 -11.37 -1.83
CA VAL A 101 -5.48 -10.56 -2.28
C VAL A 101 -5.19 -10.07 -3.70
N PRO A 102 -5.87 -10.63 -4.73
CA PRO A 102 -5.60 -10.25 -6.10
C PRO A 102 -6.04 -8.80 -6.36
N PRO A 103 -5.23 -8.00 -7.06
CA PRO A 103 -5.65 -6.71 -7.56
C PRO A 103 -6.87 -6.82 -8.50
N PRO A 104 -7.68 -5.76 -8.61
CA PRO A 104 -8.81 -5.75 -9.52
C PRO A 104 -8.37 -5.93 -10.97
N PRO A 105 -9.08 -6.77 -11.75
CA PRO A 105 -8.78 -6.95 -13.16
C PRO A 105 -9.15 -5.70 -13.97
N LYS A 106 -8.73 -5.67 -15.23
CA LYS A 106 -9.20 -4.66 -16.19
C LYS A 106 -10.72 -4.66 -16.28
N SER A 107 -11.31 -3.47 -16.40
CA SER A 107 -12.74 -3.30 -16.63
C SER A 107 -13.07 -3.45 -18.12
N ALA A 108 -14.19 -4.09 -18.44
CA ALA A 108 -14.75 -4.07 -19.79
C ALA A 108 -15.27 -2.67 -20.18
N ASN A 109 -15.60 -1.84 -19.18
CA ASN A 109 -15.97 -0.43 -19.35
C ASN A 109 -15.09 0.45 -18.44
N PRO A 110 -13.92 0.90 -18.92
CA PRO A 110 -12.94 1.64 -18.09
C PRO A 110 -13.39 3.03 -17.62
N PHE A 111 -14.37 3.63 -18.31
CA PHE A 111 -14.88 4.98 -18.00
C PHE A 111 -16.12 4.96 -17.12
N ASP A 112 -16.60 3.77 -16.75
CA ASP A 112 -17.70 3.63 -15.80
C ASP A 112 -17.26 4.15 -14.41
N PRO A 113 -17.98 5.11 -13.80
CA PRO A 113 -17.70 5.54 -12.43
C PRO A 113 -17.74 4.40 -11.40
N ALA A 114 -18.45 3.31 -11.71
CA ALA A 114 -18.51 2.11 -10.89
C ALA A 114 -17.39 1.09 -11.19
N ALA A 115 -16.47 1.39 -12.12
CA ALA A 115 -15.35 0.52 -12.43
C ALA A 115 -14.49 0.24 -11.18
N PRO A 116 -13.90 -0.96 -11.06
CA PRO A 116 -13.07 -1.30 -9.91
C PRO A 116 -11.92 -0.30 -9.72
N ASN A 117 -11.59 0.02 -8.46
CA ASN A 117 -10.51 0.92 -8.10
C ASN A 117 -9.63 0.31 -6.99
N CYS A 118 -8.48 0.94 -6.73
CA CYS A 118 -7.48 0.49 -5.75
C CYS A 118 -7.98 0.49 -4.29
N VAL A 119 -9.01 1.30 -3.98
CA VAL A 119 -9.61 1.40 -2.64
C VAL A 119 -10.20 0.06 -2.19
N ARG A 120 -10.92 -0.62 -3.08
CA ARG A 120 -11.60 -1.88 -2.77
C ARG A 120 -10.62 -2.98 -2.37
N THR A 121 -9.51 -3.11 -3.08
CA THR A 121 -8.48 -4.11 -2.78
C THR A 121 -7.87 -3.92 -1.40
N VAL A 122 -7.58 -2.66 -1.04
CA VAL A 122 -6.98 -2.34 0.25
C VAL A 122 -7.92 -2.75 1.37
N LEU A 123 -9.21 -2.43 1.26
CA LEU A 123 -10.24 -2.84 2.22
C LEU A 123 -10.35 -4.36 2.38
N GLU A 124 -10.33 -5.12 1.28
CA GLU A 124 -10.42 -6.59 1.30
C GLU A 124 -9.15 -7.26 1.89
N SER A 125 -8.01 -6.57 1.82
CA SER A 125 -6.74 -7.07 2.37
C SER A 125 -6.57 -6.84 3.87
N VAL A 126 -7.22 -5.82 4.44
CA VAL A 126 -7.13 -5.46 5.87
C VAL A 126 -7.28 -6.66 6.81
N PRO A 127 -8.32 -7.51 6.70
CA PRO A 127 -8.52 -8.63 7.62
C PRO A 127 -7.48 -9.75 7.49
N ARG A 128 -6.63 -9.74 6.47
CA ARG A 128 -5.57 -10.75 6.29
C ARG A 128 -4.29 -10.41 7.05
N TYR A 129 -4.11 -9.15 7.44
CA TYR A 129 -2.91 -8.69 8.14
C TYR A 129 -3.03 -8.71 9.67
N ILE A 130 -4.25 -8.89 10.18
CA ILE A 130 -4.60 -8.90 11.60
C ILE A 130 -4.91 -10.34 12.01
#